data_AF-A0A3P6GMM4-F1
#
_entry.id   AF-A0A3P6GMM4-F1
#
_cell.length_a   1.000
_cell.length_b   1.000
_cell.length_c   1.000
_cell.angle_alpha   90.00
_cell.angle_beta   90.00
_cell.angle_gamma   90.00
#
_symmetry.space_group_name_H-M   'P 1'
#
loop_
_entity.id
_entity.type
_entity.pdbx_description
1 polymer ?
#
loop_
_entity_poly.entity_id
_entity_poly.type
_entity_poly.pdbx_seq_one_letter_code
_entity_poly.pdbx_strand_id
1 'polypeptide(L)'
;MESTGNSSISGDRKASKKTVASSTTAKPNGKSPVSSRNLMNPNTVTALSSAHANQVMFFRDVSLGPREAELRFHLIHLWEARNIYTKTLIGQEMLLIDEEGTVIQAGSVYKLSNFFGCRDKAHFSVADHIAIVSFSWNSDVSILENPPFLIPEDRFRFHSFEEFMAKCDSKDYVGHMRLVNGQTLTDHIVLDEVAIAEKRHLCVHVQTHEPVMKLYLWDNAASEFCQKFKSYGRTPHVLLVTTVNPKHLGETLCLTSMSSSRVVMDDDVQPSKDYIEWLSSNTGSANRIAAEVVTKPEKVTLEELFSYIKQEASKVKSCSFECTATIDDVVQGSSWYYVSCGGCNSKAVKGPTSLMCNNKKCEKSEVTCVPQYLTKISVYDKSEQAVFVILGNASKELTGKHAA
;
A
#
# COMPACT_ATOMS: atom_id res chain seq x y z
N MET A 1 -59.09 -18.76 -38.98
CA MET A 1 -59.16 -19.36 -40.31
C MET A 1 -58.01 -20.34 -40.42
N GLU A 2 -58.39 -21.58 -40.70
CA GLU A 2 -57.67 -22.81 -41.09
C GLU A 2 -56.28 -22.61 -41.70
N SER A 3 -55.34 -23.55 -41.71
CA SER A 3 -55.13 -24.92 -41.18
C SER A 3 -53.66 -25.21 -41.56
N THR A 4 -52.88 -26.13 -41.01
CA THR A 4 -52.97 -27.61 -41.00
C THR A 4 -51.59 -28.03 -40.43
N GLY A 5 -51.46 -28.87 -39.40
CA GLY A 5 -51.37 -30.34 -39.51
C GLY A 5 -50.01 -30.78 -40.08
N ASN A 6 -49.23 -31.72 -39.54
CA ASN A 6 -49.48 -32.79 -38.57
C ASN A 6 -48.15 -33.40 -38.09
N SER A 7 -48.19 -33.95 -36.86
CA SER A 7 -47.64 -35.21 -36.30
C SER A 7 -46.43 -35.92 -36.96
N SER A 8 -45.64 -36.78 -36.29
CA SER A 8 -46.03 -37.85 -35.35
C SER A 8 -44.82 -38.66 -34.82
N ILE A 9 -44.92 -39.12 -33.55
CA ILE A 9 -44.74 -40.52 -33.04
C ILE A 9 -43.28 -41.08 -33.01
N SER A 10 -42.76 -41.88 -32.07
CA SER A 10 -43.20 -42.69 -30.90
C SER A 10 -42.01 -42.79 -29.91
N GLY A 11 -42.16 -42.97 -28.59
CA GLY A 11 -42.18 -44.28 -27.89
C GLY A 11 -40.78 -44.95 -27.81
N ASP A 12 -40.26 -45.51 -26.73
CA ASP A 12 -40.74 -45.85 -25.40
C ASP A 12 -39.52 -46.26 -24.52
N ARG A 13 -39.77 -46.46 -23.23
CA ARG A 13 -38.86 -46.75 -22.09
C ARG A 13 -37.88 -47.94 -22.25
N LYS A 14 -36.69 -47.88 -21.62
CA LYS A 14 -36.32 -48.53 -20.32
C LYS A 14 -34.79 -48.62 -20.11
N ALA A 15 -34.40 -48.51 -18.84
CA ALA A 15 -33.04 -48.62 -18.32
C ALA A 15 -32.53 -50.07 -18.23
N SER A 16 -31.21 -50.28 -18.33
CA SER A 16 -30.44 -51.27 -17.54
C SER A 16 -28.92 -51.08 -17.66
N LYS A 17 -28.24 -51.22 -16.51
CA LYS A 17 -26.78 -51.22 -16.29
C LYS A 17 -26.03 -52.29 -17.11
N LYS A 18 -24.79 -51.98 -17.51
CA LYS A 18 -23.65 -52.90 -17.33
C LYS A 18 -22.29 -52.18 -17.43
N THR A 19 -21.39 -52.62 -16.55
CA THR A 19 -19.98 -52.25 -16.37
C THR A 19 -19.09 -53.04 -17.36
N VAL A 20 -17.98 -52.45 -17.85
CA VAL A 20 -16.57 -52.95 -17.82
C VAL A 20 -15.66 -52.22 -18.84
N ALA A 21 -14.66 -51.53 -18.27
CA ALA A 21 -13.24 -51.30 -18.59
C ALA A 21 -12.63 -51.13 -20.01
N SER A 22 -11.66 -50.19 -20.02
CA SER A 22 -10.41 -50.07 -20.81
C SER A 22 -10.52 -49.55 -22.25
N SER A 23 -9.66 -48.70 -22.81
CA SER A 23 -8.62 -47.74 -22.37
C SER A 23 -8.04 -47.21 -23.69
N THR A 24 -7.97 -45.89 -23.91
CA THR A 24 -6.80 -45.24 -24.53
C THR A 24 -6.97 -43.71 -24.54
N THR A 25 -5.83 -43.08 -24.37
CA THR A 25 -5.47 -41.73 -23.98
C THR A 25 -5.53 -40.69 -25.10
N ALA A 26 -5.92 -39.45 -24.76
CA ALA A 26 -5.15 -38.23 -25.06
C ALA A 26 -5.59 -37.07 -24.13
N LYS A 27 -4.59 -36.36 -23.58
CA LYS A 27 -4.65 -35.33 -22.51
C LYS A 27 -4.62 -33.89 -23.13
N PRO A 28 -4.54 -32.77 -22.36
CA PRO A 28 -5.50 -31.65 -22.46
C PRO A 28 -4.85 -30.26 -22.60
N ASN A 29 -5.65 -29.18 -22.56
CA ASN A 29 -5.25 -27.82 -22.16
C ASN A 29 -6.53 -27.04 -21.79
N GLY A 30 -6.73 -26.37 -20.65
CA GLY A 30 -5.87 -26.06 -19.52
C GLY A 30 -5.94 -24.56 -19.19
N LYS A 31 -6.78 -24.15 -18.21
CA LYS A 31 -6.52 -23.12 -17.17
C LYS A 31 -7.80 -22.80 -16.37
N SER A 32 -7.79 -23.17 -15.09
CA SER A 32 -8.73 -22.78 -14.04
C SER A 32 -7.95 -22.24 -12.83
N PRO A 33 -8.57 -21.40 -11.98
CA PRO A 33 -7.89 -20.54 -11.03
C PRO A 33 -7.48 -21.30 -9.76
N VAL A 34 -6.26 -21.04 -9.27
CA VAL A 34 -5.74 -21.60 -8.01
C VAL A 34 -6.09 -20.65 -6.87
N SER A 35 -7.09 -21.03 -6.07
CA SER A 35 -7.22 -20.61 -4.67
C SER A 35 -6.46 -21.62 -3.83
N SER A 36 -5.32 -21.24 -3.28
CA SER A 36 -4.55 -22.09 -2.37
C SER A 36 -5.17 -22.05 -0.97
N ARG A 37 -6.16 -22.92 -0.75
CA ARG A 37 -6.60 -23.30 0.59
C ARG A 37 -5.62 -24.38 1.06
N ASN A 38 -4.72 -24.03 1.98
CA ASN A 38 -3.82 -25.02 2.58
C ASN A 38 -4.66 -25.92 3.50
N LEU A 39 -5.02 -27.11 3.00
CA LEU A 39 -5.63 -28.16 3.79
C LEU A 39 -4.48 -29.00 4.40
N MET A 40 -4.19 -28.82 5.68
CA MET A 40 -3.38 -29.80 6.40
C MET A 40 -4.22 -31.06 6.60
N ASN A 41 -3.68 -32.19 6.15
CA ASN A 41 -4.23 -33.50 6.46
C ASN A 41 -3.88 -33.82 7.92
N PRO A 42 -4.84 -34.14 8.81
CA PRO A 42 -4.58 -34.33 10.25
C PRO A 42 -3.59 -35.46 10.59
N ASN A 43 -3.22 -36.31 9.62
CA ASN A 43 -2.54 -37.58 9.87
C ASN A 43 -1.10 -37.66 9.33
N THR A 44 -0.45 -36.55 8.97
CA THR A 44 1.01 -36.53 8.76
C THR A 44 1.69 -35.81 9.92
N VAL A 45 1.58 -36.41 11.11
CA VAL A 45 2.55 -36.18 12.18
C VAL A 45 3.81 -36.93 11.75
N THR A 46 4.66 -36.28 10.97
CA THR A 46 6.06 -36.69 10.92
C THR A 46 6.55 -36.46 12.35
N ALA A 47 6.81 -37.55 13.08
CA ALA A 47 7.29 -37.51 14.44
C ALA A 47 8.63 -36.76 14.50
N LEU A 48 8.59 -35.42 14.62
CA LEU A 48 9.68 -34.67 15.19
C LEU A 48 9.60 -34.89 16.70
N SER A 49 10.70 -35.42 17.23
CA SER A 49 10.88 -35.76 18.63
C SER A 49 10.45 -34.61 19.56
N SER A 50 9.59 -34.92 20.53
CA SER A 50 9.12 -34.03 21.60
C SER A 50 10.23 -33.49 22.52
N ALA A 51 11.50 -33.78 22.24
CA ALA A 51 12.65 -33.29 22.99
C ALA A 51 13.04 -31.83 22.67
N HIS A 52 12.45 -31.20 21.65
CA HIS A 52 12.82 -29.83 21.21
C HIS A 52 11.81 -28.73 21.60
N ALA A 53 10.70 -29.07 22.26
CA ALA A 53 9.62 -28.12 22.57
C ALA A 53 10.03 -26.92 23.45
N ASN A 54 11.20 -26.97 24.09
CA ASN A 54 11.74 -25.89 24.92
C ASN A 54 12.86 -25.09 24.24
N GLN A 55 13.16 -25.33 22.96
CA GLN A 55 14.22 -24.59 22.27
C GLN A 55 13.70 -23.22 21.84
N VAL A 56 14.31 -22.17 22.40
CA VAL A 56 14.14 -20.81 21.92
C VAL A 56 14.85 -20.68 20.59
N MET A 57 14.16 -20.14 19.59
CA MET A 57 14.66 -19.91 18.25
C MET A 57 14.85 -18.40 18.02
N PHE A 58 15.88 -18.01 17.28
CA PHE A 58 16.06 -16.63 16.80
C PHE A 58 15.62 -16.53 15.34
N PHE A 59 15.34 -15.32 14.85
CA PHE A 59 14.88 -15.11 13.48
C PHE A 59 15.88 -15.64 12.45
N ARG A 60 17.20 -15.48 12.70
CA ARG A 60 18.25 -16.03 11.81
C ARG A 60 18.18 -17.55 11.61
N ASP A 61 17.59 -18.27 12.56
CA ASP A 61 17.50 -19.73 12.56
C ASP A 61 16.19 -20.20 11.90
N VAL A 62 15.29 -19.29 11.54
CA VAL A 62 14.02 -19.60 10.89
C VAL A 62 14.28 -20.05 9.46
N SER A 63 14.16 -21.35 9.23
CA SER A 63 14.18 -21.94 7.89
C SER A 63 12.78 -22.36 7.41
N LEU A 64 12.65 -22.66 6.11
CA LEU A 64 11.37 -23.01 5.48
C LEU A 64 10.72 -24.25 6.09
N GLY A 65 9.40 -24.25 6.27
CA GLY A 65 8.64 -25.37 6.81
C GLY A 65 8.07 -25.15 8.22
N PRO A 66 7.38 -26.15 8.79
CA PRO A 66 6.79 -26.07 10.12
C PRO A 66 7.86 -26.02 11.22
N ARG A 67 7.60 -25.27 12.29
CA ARG A 67 8.50 -25.03 13.41
C ARG A 67 7.79 -25.26 14.75
N GLU A 68 8.26 -26.27 15.47
CA GLU A 68 7.90 -26.54 16.87
C GLU A 68 9.01 -25.96 17.77
N ALA A 69 9.05 -24.64 17.88
CA ALA A 69 10.00 -23.89 18.69
C ALA A 69 9.34 -22.62 19.25
N GLU A 70 9.93 -22.04 20.29
CA GLU A 70 9.49 -20.75 20.85
C GLU A 70 10.27 -19.61 20.19
N LEU A 71 9.59 -18.75 19.42
CA LEU A 71 10.13 -17.45 18.99
C LEU A 71 9.75 -16.40 20.03
N ARG A 72 10.71 -15.54 20.38
CA ARG A 72 10.49 -14.39 21.26
C ARG A 72 10.78 -13.13 20.49
N PHE A 73 9.83 -12.20 20.50
CA PHE A 73 9.97 -10.99 19.72
C PHE A 73 9.23 -9.81 20.31
N HIS A 74 9.65 -8.63 19.89
CA HIS A 74 8.89 -7.40 20.00
C HIS A 74 8.22 -7.09 18.66
N LEU A 75 7.00 -6.54 18.70
CA LEU A 75 6.26 -6.09 17.52
C LEU A 75 6.61 -4.63 17.26
N ILE A 76 7.40 -4.38 16.21
CA ILE A 76 7.78 -3.02 15.79
C ILE A 76 6.59 -2.31 15.14
N HIS A 77 5.92 -2.99 14.21
CA HIS A 77 4.85 -2.40 13.43
C HIS A 77 3.90 -3.46 12.87
N LEU A 78 2.64 -3.08 12.70
CA LEU A 78 1.56 -3.92 12.20
C LEU A 78 0.80 -3.12 11.14
N TRP A 79 0.57 -3.71 9.97
CA TRP A 79 -0.21 -3.07 8.91
C TRP A 79 -1.11 -4.05 8.17
N GLU A 80 -2.10 -3.51 7.47
CA GLU A 80 -3.01 -4.30 6.64
C GLU A 80 -2.38 -4.65 5.29
N ALA A 81 -2.31 -5.94 4.98
CA ALA A 81 -1.95 -6.42 3.65
C ALA A 81 -3.21 -6.50 2.78
N ARG A 82 -3.23 -5.73 1.68
CA ARG A 82 -4.37 -5.65 0.76
C ARG A 82 -3.99 -6.08 -0.65
N ASN A 83 -4.93 -6.70 -1.36
CA ASN A 83 -4.77 -7.02 -2.77
C ASN A 83 -4.59 -5.73 -3.58
N ILE A 84 -3.53 -5.65 -4.38
CA ILE A 84 -3.20 -4.42 -5.12
C ILE A 84 -4.32 -4.02 -6.11
N TYR A 85 -4.98 -5.00 -6.73
CA TYR A 85 -6.01 -4.78 -7.75
C TYR A 85 -7.41 -4.63 -7.14
N THR A 86 -7.82 -5.56 -6.27
CA THR A 86 -9.18 -5.57 -5.71
C THR A 86 -9.31 -4.73 -4.43
N LYS A 87 -8.18 -4.30 -3.83
CA LYS A 87 -8.10 -3.58 -2.55
C LYS A 87 -8.74 -4.32 -1.36
N THR A 88 -9.04 -5.62 -1.51
CA THR A 88 -9.58 -6.46 -0.44
C THR A 88 -8.50 -6.76 0.57
N LEU A 89 -8.86 -6.80 1.86
CA LEU A 89 -7.96 -7.23 2.93
C LEU A 89 -7.59 -8.71 2.69
N ILE A 90 -6.30 -9.00 2.64
CA ILE A 90 -5.75 -10.35 2.51
C ILE A 90 -5.28 -10.85 3.87
N GLY A 91 -4.77 -9.97 4.72
CA GLY A 91 -4.31 -10.30 6.06
C GLY A 91 -3.68 -9.10 6.75
N GLN A 92 -2.96 -9.39 7.83
CA GLN A 92 -2.09 -8.43 8.52
C GLN A 92 -0.65 -8.88 8.37
N GLU A 93 0.24 -7.92 8.16
CA GLU A 93 1.69 -8.13 8.14
C GLU A 93 2.30 -7.41 9.35
N MET A 94 3.37 -8.00 9.86
CA MET A 94 4.03 -7.57 11.09
C MET A 94 5.53 -7.44 10.82
N LEU A 95 6.14 -6.38 11.35
CA LEU A 95 7.58 -6.24 11.47
C LEU A 95 7.98 -6.57 12.90
N LEU A 96 8.86 -7.56 13.05
CA LEU A 96 9.24 -8.13 14.34
C LEU A 96 10.75 -8.00 14.55
N ILE A 97 11.17 -7.96 15.81
CA ILE A 97 12.58 -7.97 16.21
C ILE A 97 12.78 -8.88 17.42
N ASP A 98 13.88 -9.64 17.41
CA ASP A 98 14.25 -10.57 18.48
C ASP A 98 15.44 -10.04 19.28
N GLU A 99 15.95 -10.88 20.17
CA GLU A 99 17.03 -10.57 21.11
C GLU A 99 18.37 -10.19 20.42
N GLU A 100 18.55 -10.48 19.13
CA GLU A 100 19.81 -10.23 18.41
C GLU A 100 19.90 -8.84 17.79
N GLY A 101 18.81 -8.07 17.78
CA GLY A 101 18.87 -6.65 17.49
C GLY A 101 19.54 -5.89 18.65
N THR A 102 20.30 -4.84 18.36
CA THR A 102 21.00 -4.06 19.40
C THR A 102 20.23 -2.77 19.76
N VAL A 103 20.17 -2.45 21.08
CA VAL A 103 19.75 -1.18 21.77
C VAL A 103 18.25 -1.07 22.22
N ILE A 104 17.92 -0.22 23.20
CA ILE A 104 17.19 -0.48 24.49
C ILE A 104 15.67 -0.14 24.56
N GLN A 105 14.90 -1.07 25.17
CA GLN A 105 13.69 -1.06 26.05
C GLN A 105 12.54 0.00 25.98
N ALA A 106 11.34 -0.50 25.63
CA ALA A 106 10.04 -0.52 26.33
C ALA A 106 8.96 -1.25 25.46
N GLY A 107 7.85 -1.66 26.05
CA GLY A 107 6.77 -2.42 25.37
C GLY A 107 6.81 -3.94 25.58
N SER A 108 5.74 -4.62 25.18
CA SER A 108 5.51 -6.04 25.48
C SER A 108 6.37 -6.95 24.61
N VAL A 109 7.00 -7.96 25.22
CA VAL A 109 7.62 -9.07 24.51
C VAL A 109 6.58 -10.17 24.34
N TYR A 110 6.55 -10.79 23.16
CA TYR A 110 5.64 -11.87 22.82
C TYR A 110 6.40 -13.18 22.65
N LYS A 111 5.72 -14.29 22.91
CA LYS A 111 6.12 -15.64 22.56
C LYS A 111 5.22 -16.13 21.46
N LEU A 112 5.80 -16.78 20.46
CA LEU A 112 5.09 -17.51 19.43
C LEU A 112 5.60 -18.94 19.38
N SER A 113 4.68 -19.89 19.45
CA SER A 113 4.96 -21.30 19.18
C SER A 113 4.12 -21.81 18.01
N ASN A 114 4.54 -22.93 17.41
CA ASN A 114 3.87 -23.58 16.28
C ASN A 114 3.67 -22.64 15.09
N PHE A 115 4.77 -22.22 14.46
CA PHE A 115 4.74 -21.31 13.31
C PHE A 115 5.31 -21.98 12.06
N PHE A 116 5.18 -21.30 10.92
CA PHE A 116 5.70 -21.79 9.64
C PHE A 116 6.67 -20.79 9.02
N GLY A 117 7.89 -21.21 8.71
CA GLY A 117 8.83 -20.43 7.92
C GLY A 117 8.42 -20.45 6.45
N CYS A 118 8.05 -19.31 5.89
CA CYS A 118 7.71 -19.15 4.48
C CYS A 118 8.83 -18.43 3.73
N ARG A 119 8.93 -18.66 2.42
CA ARG A 119 9.90 -17.94 1.59
C ARG A 119 9.49 -16.48 1.47
N ASP A 120 10.46 -15.59 1.67
CA ASP A 120 10.24 -14.17 1.51
C ASP A 120 9.97 -13.78 0.03
N LYS A 121 9.14 -12.76 -0.15
CA LYS A 121 8.85 -12.17 -1.46
C LYS A 121 9.73 -10.95 -1.63
N ALA A 122 10.90 -11.14 -2.25
CA ALA A 122 11.93 -10.12 -2.42
C ALA A 122 11.44 -8.73 -2.89
N HIS A 123 10.34 -8.63 -3.63
CA HIS A 123 9.84 -7.35 -4.18
C HIS A 123 9.02 -6.51 -3.18
N PHE A 124 8.62 -7.09 -2.05
CA PHE A 124 7.78 -6.44 -1.03
C PHE A 124 8.36 -6.64 0.37
N SER A 125 9.60 -7.11 0.45
CA SER A 125 10.22 -7.40 1.72
C SER A 125 10.59 -6.12 2.43
N VAL A 126 10.19 -6.04 3.69
CA VAL A 126 10.55 -4.95 4.58
C VAL A 126 11.81 -5.29 5.35
N ALA A 127 12.16 -6.57 5.53
CA ALA A 127 13.30 -7.00 6.35
C ALA A 127 14.26 -7.86 5.52
N ASP A 128 15.57 -7.68 5.71
CA ASP A 128 16.57 -8.48 5.01
C ASP A 128 16.69 -9.87 5.68
N HIS A 129 15.75 -10.76 5.35
CA HIS A 129 15.72 -12.12 5.84
C HIS A 129 15.21 -13.11 4.78
N ILE A 130 15.82 -14.30 4.74
CA ILE A 130 15.51 -15.34 3.74
C ILE A 130 14.10 -15.95 3.89
N ALA A 131 13.49 -15.76 5.05
CA ALA A 131 12.21 -16.34 5.42
C ALA A 131 11.35 -15.37 6.23
N ILE A 132 10.04 -15.43 6.02
CA ILE A 132 9.03 -14.75 6.83
C ILE A 132 8.35 -15.75 7.77
N VAL A 133 7.96 -15.30 8.95
CA VAL A 133 7.19 -16.09 9.90
C VAL A 133 5.70 -16.00 9.55
N SER A 134 5.07 -17.14 9.33
CA SER A 134 3.64 -17.24 9.04
C SER A 134 2.91 -17.92 10.20
N PHE A 135 1.83 -17.26 10.62
CA PHE A 135 0.91 -17.76 11.63
C PHE A 135 -0.04 -18.76 10.98
N SER A 136 -0.29 -19.85 11.68
CA SER A 136 -1.16 -20.94 11.27
C SER A 136 -2.24 -21.20 12.31
N TRP A 137 -3.18 -22.10 12.02
CA TRP A 137 -4.36 -22.34 12.85
C TRP A 137 -4.04 -22.87 14.26
N ASN A 138 -2.85 -23.46 14.46
CA ASN A 138 -2.36 -23.96 15.74
C ASN A 138 -1.22 -23.10 16.33
N SER A 139 -0.95 -21.92 15.75
CA SER A 139 0.00 -20.97 16.33
C SER A 139 -0.54 -20.42 17.64
N ASP A 140 0.31 -20.43 18.67
CA ASP A 140 -0.02 -19.87 19.98
C ASP A 140 0.84 -18.63 20.22
N VAL A 141 0.18 -17.50 20.52
CA VAL A 141 0.85 -16.25 20.88
C VAL A 141 0.42 -15.78 22.24
N SER A 142 1.39 -15.50 23.09
CA SER A 142 1.19 -14.99 24.45
C SER A 142 2.21 -13.91 24.79
N ILE A 143 1.88 -13.06 25.77
CA ILE A 143 2.81 -12.06 26.29
C ILE A 143 3.82 -12.76 27.21
N LEU A 144 5.11 -12.46 27.04
CA LEU A 144 6.15 -12.83 28.00
C LEU A 144 6.22 -11.76 29.09
N GLU A 145 5.69 -12.09 30.26
CA GLU A 145 5.83 -11.25 31.44
C GLU A 145 7.27 -11.30 31.98
N ASN A 146 7.82 -10.14 32.35
CA ASN A 146 9.17 -9.99 32.93
C ASN A 146 10.26 -10.74 32.13
N PRO A 147 10.48 -10.38 30.86
CA PRO A 147 11.52 -11.02 30.04
C PRO A 147 12.89 -10.86 30.73
N PRO A 148 13.68 -11.94 30.90
CA PRO A 148 14.99 -11.87 31.55
C PRO A 148 16.08 -11.22 30.68
N PHE A 149 15.71 -10.73 29.50
CA PHE A 149 16.57 -10.13 28.49
C PHE A 149 15.87 -8.89 27.91
N LEU A 150 16.62 -8.04 27.22
CA LEU A 150 16.09 -6.84 26.58
C LEU A 150 16.05 -7.06 25.08
N ILE A 151 14.85 -7.03 24.50
CA ILE A 151 14.66 -6.94 23.05
C ILE A 151 14.58 -5.46 22.68
N PRO A 152 15.18 -5.02 21.56
CA PRO A 152 14.99 -3.67 21.06
C PRO A 152 13.53 -3.33 20.75
N GLU A 153 13.14 -2.08 20.99
CA GLU A 153 11.83 -1.59 20.55
C GLU A 153 11.76 -1.43 19.04
N ASP A 154 12.86 -0.98 18.45
CA ASP A 154 12.92 -0.53 17.07
C ASP A 154 14.32 -0.76 16.49
N ARG A 155 14.37 -0.87 15.16
CA ARG A 155 15.64 -0.90 14.41
C ARG A 155 15.46 -0.13 13.11
N PHE A 156 16.23 0.94 12.98
CA PHE A 156 16.18 1.81 11.81
C PHE A 156 17.36 1.54 10.86
N ARG A 157 17.09 1.60 9.56
CA ARG A 157 18.04 1.46 8.45
C ARG A 157 18.07 2.75 7.66
N PHE A 158 18.90 3.68 8.14
CA PHE A 158 19.15 4.94 7.44
C PHE A 158 20.16 4.75 6.32
N HIS A 159 20.00 5.58 5.29
CA HIS A 159 20.81 5.53 4.09
C HIS A 159 21.19 6.94 3.64
N SER A 160 22.32 7.06 2.94
CA SER A 160 22.74 8.32 2.34
C SER A 160 21.90 8.66 1.10
N PHE A 161 21.97 9.92 0.66
CA PHE A 161 21.33 10.37 -0.58
C PHE A 161 21.79 9.53 -1.79
N GLU A 162 23.09 9.27 -1.89
CA GLU A 162 23.69 8.47 -2.96
C GLU A 162 23.16 7.03 -2.96
N GLU A 163 22.96 6.45 -1.78
CA GLU A 163 22.36 5.12 -1.64
C GLU A 163 20.88 5.11 -2.02
N PHE A 164 20.14 6.21 -1.83
CA PHE A 164 18.77 6.33 -2.36
C PHE A 164 18.77 6.45 -3.89
N MET A 165 19.74 7.17 -4.47
CA MET A 165 19.90 7.32 -5.93
C MET A 165 20.23 5.99 -6.63
N ALA A 166 20.93 5.07 -5.94
CA ALA A 166 21.37 3.80 -6.50
C ALA A 166 20.28 2.70 -6.62
N LYS A 167 18.97 3.04 -6.49
CA LYS A 167 17.83 2.11 -6.55
C LYS A 167 17.95 0.93 -5.59
N CYS A 168 17.86 1.22 -4.30
CA CYS A 168 17.87 0.21 -3.25
C CYS A 168 16.44 -0.01 -2.69
N ASP A 169 16.23 -1.16 -2.02
CA ASP A 169 14.96 -1.58 -1.44
C ASP A 169 14.45 -0.60 -0.37
N SER A 170 13.24 -0.80 0.15
CA SER A 170 12.57 0.14 1.08
C SER A 170 13.43 0.53 2.28
N LYS A 171 13.46 1.83 2.61
CA LYS A 171 14.45 2.44 3.53
C LYS A 171 13.81 3.26 4.63
N ASP A 172 14.55 3.54 5.69
CA ASP A 172 14.12 4.51 6.70
C ASP A 172 14.75 5.87 6.41
N TYR A 173 13.98 6.93 6.60
CA TYR A 173 14.37 8.29 6.25
C TYR A 173 14.05 9.23 7.40
N VAL A 174 15.03 10.03 7.82
CA VAL A 174 14.89 11.03 8.88
C VAL A 174 15.39 12.38 8.38
N GLY A 175 14.69 13.46 8.70
CA GLY A 175 15.17 14.79 8.39
C GLY A 175 14.30 15.91 8.96
N HIS A 176 14.78 17.13 8.77
CA HIS A 176 14.09 18.33 9.22
C HIS A 176 12.90 18.65 8.31
N MET A 177 11.72 18.77 8.89
CA MET A 177 10.50 19.11 8.18
C MET A 177 10.53 20.58 7.79
N ARG A 178 10.31 20.88 6.50
CA ARG A 178 10.34 22.24 5.96
C ARG A 178 8.99 22.76 5.56
N LEU A 179 8.28 21.95 4.77
CA LEU A 179 6.98 22.32 4.21
C LEU A 179 6.04 21.14 4.29
N VAL A 180 4.76 21.43 4.45
CA VAL A 180 3.68 20.46 4.24
C VAL A 180 2.74 21.03 3.20
N ASN A 181 2.48 20.27 2.14
CA ASN A 181 1.70 20.70 0.96
C ASN A 181 2.16 22.04 0.37
N GLY A 182 3.47 22.29 0.40
CA GLY A 182 4.07 23.53 -0.11
C GLY A 182 3.93 24.75 0.80
N GLN A 183 3.28 24.61 1.96
CA GLN A 183 3.14 25.67 2.95
C GLN A 183 4.28 25.62 3.97
N THR A 184 4.75 26.79 4.39
CA THR A 184 5.75 26.91 5.46
C THR A 184 5.16 26.53 6.81
N LEU A 185 5.94 25.76 7.56
CA LEU A 185 5.62 25.34 8.90
C LEU A 185 5.75 26.53 9.85
N THR A 186 4.61 27.15 10.16
CA THR A 186 4.47 28.17 11.22
C THR A 186 3.68 27.57 12.38
N ASP A 187 3.74 28.17 13.57
CA ASP A 187 3.04 27.67 14.77
C ASP A 187 1.51 27.60 14.63
N HIS A 188 0.95 28.12 13.54
CA HIS A 188 -0.48 28.17 13.25
C HIS A 188 -0.90 27.36 12.03
N ILE A 189 -0.03 26.49 11.50
CA ILE A 189 -0.41 25.67 10.34
C ILE A 189 -1.53 24.69 10.71
N VAL A 190 -2.64 24.77 9.99
CA VAL A 190 -3.78 23.85 10.15
C VAL A 190 -3.86 22.99 8.89
N LEU A 191 -3.72 21.68 9.06
CA LEU A 191 -3.90 20.73 7.96
C LEU A 191 -5.39 20.60 7.61
N ASP A 192 -5.72 20.83 6.35
CA ASP A 192 -7.05 20.60 5.81
C ASP A 192 -7.28 19.08 5.62
N GLU A 193 -7.86 18.45 6.64
CA GLU A 193 -8.20 17.03 6.62
C GLU A 193 -9.19 16.65 5.52
N VAL A 194 -10.11 17.55 5.17
CA VAL A 194 -11.09 17.26 4.12
C VAL A 194 -10.37 17.18 2.79
N ALA A 195 -9.53 18.17 2.48
CA ALA A 195 -8.72 18.15 1.27
C ALA A 195 -7.74 16.97 1.24
N ILE A 196 -7.12 16.60 2.37
CA ILE A 196 -6.20 15.45 2.43
C ILE A 196 -6.95 14.14 2.28
N ALA A 197 -8.12 13.98 2.90
CA ALA A 197 -8.97 12.80 2.73
C ALA A 197 -9.47 12.67 1.27
N GLU A 198 -9.81 13.79 0.63
CA GLU A 198 -10.20 13.83 -0.78
C GLU A 198 -9.04 13.48 -1.72
N LYS A 199 -7.86 14.09 -1.51
CA LYS A 199 -6.65 13.83 -2.31
C LYS A 199 -6.00 12.49 -1.99
N ARG A 200 -6.28 11.92 -0.82
CA ARG A 200 -5.70 10.70 -0.26
C ARG A 200 -4.16 10.73 -0.14
N HIS A 201 -3.57 11.92 -0.15
CA HIS A 201 -2.13 12.09 0.01
C HIS A 201 -1.79 13.48 0.55
N LEU A 202 -0.58 13.59 1.08
CA LEU A 202 0.06 14.86 1.41
C LEU A 202 1.55 14.80 1.05
N CYS A 203 2.13 15.95 0.74
CA CYS A 203 3.55 16.08 0.42
C CYS A 203 4.27 16.80 1.56
N VAL A 204 5.26 16.14 2.16
CA VAL A 204 6.16 16.76 3.12
C VAL A 204 7.49 17.00 2.43
N HIS A 205 8.06 18.19 2.60
CA HIS A 205 9.43 18.47 2.19
C HIS A 205 10.33 18.29 3.40
N VAL A 206 11.22 17.31 3.31
CA VAL A 206 12.06 16.90 4.41
C VAL A 206 13.52 17.07 3.99
N GLN A 207 14.28 17.78 4.81
CA GLN A 207 15.68 18.09 4.56
C GLN A 207 16.57 17.16 5.38
N THR A 208 17.43 16.40 4.70
CA THR A 208 18.58 15.73 5.31
C THR A 208 19.84 16.62 5.24
N HIS A 209 21.02 16.04 5.44
CA HIS A 209 22.30 16.76 5.37
C HIS A 209 22.52 17.53 4.05
N GLU A 210 21.95 17.09 2.93
CA GLU A 210 21.67 17.81 1.66
C GLU A 210 21.36 16.75 0.57
N PRO A 211 20.37 16.90 -0.37
CA PRO A 211 19.36 17.95 -0.60
C PRO A 211 18.00 17.72 0.12
N VAL A 212 17.05 18.66 -0.06
CA VAL A 212 15.64 18.49 0.38
C VAL A 212 14.93 17.50 -0.53
N MET A 213 14.30 16.50 0.07
CA MET A 213 13.48 15.53 -0.66
C MET A 213 11.98 15.79 -0.48
N LYS A 214 11.23 15.48 -1.54
CA LYS A 214 9.76 15.40 -1.50
C LYS A 214 9.36 14.01 -1.00
N LEU A 215 8.66 13.95 0.13
CA LEU A 215 8.07 12.75 0.69
C LEU A 215 6.56 12.78 0.53
N TYR A 216 6.02 11.88 -0.29
CA TYR A 216 4.59 11.70 -0.48
C TYR A 216 4.07 10.63 0.48
N LEU A 217 3.21 11.02 1.41
CA LEU A 217 2.46 10.09 2.25
C LEU A 217 1.11 9.83 1.61
N TRP A 218 0.74 8.57 1.47
CA TRP A 218 -0.52 8.12 0.85
C TRP A 218 -1.43 7.44 1.86
N ASP A 219 -2.74 7.55 1.63
CA ASP A 219 -3.79 6.78 2.29
C ASP A 219 -3.67 6.82 3.83
N ASN A 220 -3.41 5.67 4.44
CA ASN A 220 -3.35 5.51 5.89
C ASN A 220 -2.18 6.30 6.48
N ALA A 221 -1.00 6.29 5.83
CA ALA A 221 0.16 7.06 6.29
C ALA A 221 -0.11 8.57 6.27
N ALA A 222 -0.87 9.06 5.29
CA ALA A 222 -1.29 10.47 5.25
C ALA A 222 -2.28 10.79 6.39
N SER A 223 -3.22 9.88 6.64
CA SER A 223 -4.23 10.04 7.69
C SER A 223 -3.61 9.99 9.09
N GLU A 224 -2.73 9.03 9.35
CA GLU A 224 -1.96 8.91 10.60
C GLU A 224 -1.07 10.12 10.83
N PHE A 225 -0.37 10.60 9.79
CA PHE A 225 0.38 11.85 9.87
C PHE A 225 -0.51 13.01 10.31
N CYS A 226 -1.69 13.18 9.70
CA CYS A 226 -2.59 14.28 10.04
C CYS A 226 -3.09 14.20 11.48
N GLN A 227 -3.55 13.02 11.90
CA GLN A 227 -4.01 12.78 13.27
C GLN A 227 -2.90 13.06 14.28
N LYS A 228 -1.70 12.55 14.00
CA LYS A 228 -0.54 12.73 14.86
C LYS A 228 -0.11 14.19 14.93
N PHE A 229 0.00 14.87 13.80
CA PHE A 229 0.32 16.29 13.69
C PHE A 229 -0.62 17.15 14.53
N LYS A 230 -1.93 16.87 14.46
CA LYS A 230 -2.93 17.56 15.30
C LYS A 230 -2.78 17.27 16.79
N SER A 231 -2.59 16.00 17.15
CA SER A 231 -2.43 15.59 18.54
C SER A 231 -1.15 16.12 19.19
N TYR A 232 -0.12 16.39 18.39
CA TYR A 232 1.19 16.84 18.85
C TYR A 232 1.13 18.26 19.45
N GLY A 233 0.14 19.07 19.08
CA GLY A 233 -0.13 20.38 19.68
C GLY A 233 0.87 21.49 19.34
N ARG A 234 1.95 21.16 18.60
CA ARG A 234 2.91 22.09 18.03
C ARG A 234 3.35 21.60 16.65
N THR A 235 4.01 22.48 15.91
CA THR A 235 4.65 22.13 14.64
C THR A 235 5.87 21.23 14.90
N PRO A 236 5.91 19.99 14.37
CA PRO A 236 7.07 19.13 14.50
C PRO A 236 8.27 19.71 13.75
N HIS A 237 9.48 19.51 14.27
CA HIS A 237 10.72 19.90 13.61
C HIS A 237 11.28 18.78 12.76
N VAL A 238 11.25 17.54 13.25
CA VAL A 238 11.87 16.38 12.62
C VAL A 238 10.81 15.34 12.30
N LEU A 239 10.92 14.78 11.10
CA LEU A 239 10.11 13.67 10.65
C LEU A 239 11.01 12.49 10.32
N LEU A 240 10.69 11.34 10.90
CA LEU A 240 11.23 10.04 10.52
C LEU A 240 10.10 9.20 9.92
N VAL A 241 10.34 8.63 8.74
CA VAL A 241 9.41 7.69 8.11
C VAL A 241 10.14 6.41 7.74
N THR A 242 9.61 5.28 8.21
CA THR A 242 10.18 3.97 7.91
C THR A 242 9.65 3.41 6.60
N THR A 243 10.42 2.50 6.00
CA THR A 243 10.05 1.74 4.80
C THR A 243 9.54 2.60 3.62
N VAL A 244 10.16 3.75 3.40
CA VAL A 244 9.88 4.60 2.23
C VAL A 244 10.44 3.94 0.97
N ASN A 245 9.72 4.08 -0.14
CA ASN A 245 10.18 3.64 -1.44
C ASN A 245 10.71 4.85 -2.25
N PRO A 246 11.99 4.87 -2.65
CA PRO A 246 12.49 5.88 -3.58
C PRO A 246 11.83 5.76 -4.95
N LYS A 247 11.53 6.91 -5.55
CA LYS A 247 11.00 7.05 -6.90
C LYS A 247 11.77 8.15 -7.63
N HIS A 248 12.25 7.82 -8.82
CA HIS A 248 12.78 8.82 -9.74
C HIS A 248 11.65 9.41 -10.56
N LEU A 249 11.60 10.73 -10.58
CA LEU A 249 10.74 11.55 -11.41
C LEU A 249 11.65 12.45 -12.25
N GLY A 250 11.98 12.01 -13.47
CA GLY A 250 13.05 12.64 -14.25
C GLY A 250 14.40 12.53 -13.54
N GLU A 251 15.08 13.65 -13.34
CA GLU A 251 16.33 13.73 -12.57
C GLU A 251 16.11 13.82 -11.05
N THR A 252 14.87 14.06 -10.61
CA THR A 252 14.56 14.28 -9.19
C THR A 252 14.17 13.01 -8.46
N LEU A 253 14.82 12.80 -7.32
CA LEU A 253 14.51 11.75 -6.38
C LEU A 253 13.39 12.23 -5.42
N CYS A 254 12.30 11.47 -5.37
CA CYS A 254 11.25 11.62 -4.38
C CYS A 254 11.06 10.32 -3.60
N LEU A 255 10.50 10.45 -2.40
CA LEU A 255 10.17 9.33 -1.53
C LEU A 255 8.66 9.16 -1.49
N THR A 256 8.19 7.92 -1.46
CA THR A 256 6.77 7.62 -1.25
C THR A 256 6.63 6.68 -0.07
N SER A 257 5.59 6.88 0.74
CA SER A 257 5.18 5.90 1.74
C SER A 257 4.69 4.61 1.06
N MET A 258 4.82 3.50 1.79
CA MET A 258 4.25 2.20 1.51
C MET A 258 3.19 1.85 2.57
N SER A 259 2.53 0.70 2.43
CA SER A 259 1.59 0.22 3.46
C SER A 259 2.27 -0.08 4.80
N SER A 260 3.57 -0.41 4.77
CA SER A 260 4.41 -0.67 5.95
C SER A 260 5.03 0.59 6.55
N SER A 261 4.79 1.77 5.96
CA SER A 261 5.45 2.99 6.42
C SER A 261 4.84 3.49 7.71
N ARG A 262 5.70 3.71 8.71
CA ARG A 262 5.35 4.32 9.98
C ARG A 262 5.89 5.73 10.06
N VAL A 263 5.08 6.66 10.57
CA VAL A 263 5.41 8.08 10.71
C VAL A 263 5.77 8.39 12.16
N VAL A 264 6.95 8.97 12.37
CA VAL A 264 7.55 9.26 13.66
C VAL A 264 7.95 10.73 13.71
N MET A 265 7.63 11.44 14.80
CA MET A 265 7.82 12.88 14.94
C MET A 265 8.72 13.19 16.13
N ASP A 266 9.66 14.12 15.94
CA ASP A 266 10.50 14.72 16.98
C ASP A 266 11.09 13.74 18.01
N ASP A 267 10.53 13.70 19.22
CA ASP A 267 11.11 13.00 20.37
C ASP A 267 10.54 11.58 20.56
N ASP A 268 9.81 11.07 19.58
CA ASP A 268 9.16 9.75 19.66
C ASP A 268 10.17 8.60 19.77
N VAL A 269 11.33 8.70 19.10
CA VAL A 269 12.37 7.65 19.06
C VAL A 269 13.77 8.24 19.17
N GLN A 270 14.75 7.44 19.57
CA GLN A 270 16.10 7.94 19.79
C GLN A 270 16.73 8.58 18.54
N PRO A 271 16.65 7.99 17.32
CA PRO A 271 17.27 8.61 16.15
C PRO A 271 16.72 9.99 15.77
N SER A 272 15.43 10.25 16.03
CA SER A 272 14.86 11.56 15.75
C SER A 272 15.28 12.60 16.81
N LYS A 273 15.48 12.20 18.07
CA LYS A 273 16.11 13.04 19.11
C LYS A 273 17.56 13.39 18.76
N ASP A 274 18.34 12.39 18.36
CA ASP A 274 19.73 12.59 17.94
C ASP A 274 19.81 13.58 16.77
N TYR A 275 18.86 13.49 15.84
CA TYR A 275 18.76 14.41 14.72
C TYR A 275 18.38 15.84 15.15
N ILE A 276 17.49 16.00 16.13
CA ILE A 276 17.15 17.32 16.72
C ILE A 276 18.39 17.96 17.38
N GLU A 277 19.17 17.18 18.13
CA GLU A 277 20.40 17.67 18.77
C GLU A 277 21.44 18.10 17.73
N TRP A 278 21.59 17.31 16.66
CA TRP A 278 22.44 17.66 15.53
C TRP A 278 21.98 18.95 14.83
N LEU A 279 20.67 19.12 14.59
CA LEU A 279 20.11 20.33 13.99
C LEU A 279 20.38 21.57 14.84
N SER A 280 20.20 21.45 16.15
CA SER A 280 20.42 22.52 17.12
C SER A 280 21.88 22.98 17.15
N SER A 281 22.81 22.04 16.94
CA SER A 281 24.26 22.31 16.89
C SER A 281 24.73 22.86 15.53
N ASN A 282 23.93 22.72 14.47
CA ASN A 282 24.30 23.05 13.09
C ASN A 282 23.33 24.02 12.40
N THR A 283 22.95 25.08 13.12
CA THR A 283 21.99 26.12 12.66
C THR A 283 22.35 26.76 11.31
N GLY A 284 23.65 26.89 11.00
CA GLY A 284 24.13 27.40 9.72
C GLY A 284 23.76 26.52 8.52
N SER A 285 23.80 25.19 8.67
CA SER A 285 23.41 24.23 7.63
C SER A 285 21.90 24.02 7.59
N ALA A 286 21.24 24.07 8.76
CA ALA A 286 19.79 24.06 8.83
C ALA A 286 19.19 25.29 8.09
N ASN A 287 19.76 26.48 8.20
CA ASN A 287 19.14 27.67 7.60
C ASN A 287 19.50 27.91 6.11
N ARG A 288 20.33 27.04 5.50
CA ARG A 288 20.88 27.25 4.15
C ARG A 288 19.92 27.04 2.99
N ILE A 289 18.78 26.38 3.20
CA ILE A 289 17.84 26.10 2.11
C ILE A 289 16.57 26.94 2.28
N ALA A 290 16.47 27.99 1.47
CA ALA A 290 15.25 28.78 1.35
C ALA A 290 14.12 27.90 0.78
N ALA A 291 12.97 27.91 1.45
CA ALA A 291 11.74 27.27 1.01
C ALA A 291 11.33 27.63 -0.44
N GLU A 292 11.84 28.73 -0.99
CA GLU A 292 11.63 29.15 -2.38
C GLU A 292 12.21 28.19 -3.43
N VAL A 293 13.27 27.43 -3.11
CA VAL A 293 13.80 26.37 -4.00
C VAL A 293 12.91 25.11 -3.94
N VAL A 294 12.22 24.93 -2.82
CA VAL A 294 11.46 23.71 -2.46
C VAL A 294 10.01 23.77 -2.95
N THR A 295 9.45 24.97 -3.11
CA THR A 295 8.04 25.22 -3.48
C THR A 295 7.75 25.20 -4.97
N LYS A 296 8.76 25.07 -5.84
CA LYS A 296 8.47 24.80 -7.26
C LYS A 296 8.17 23.31 -7.43
N PRO A 297 6.91 22.92 -7.70
CA PRO A 297 6.67 21.61 -8.29
C PRO A 297 7.49 21.55 -9.57
N GLU A 298 8.30 20.51 -9.68
CA GLU A 298 9.07 20.29 -10.89
C GLU A 298 8.06 19.81 -11.92
N LYS A 299 7.77 20.70 -12.87
CA LYS A 299 6.74 20.48 -13.87
C LYS A 299 7.31 19.53 -14.90
N VAL A 300 6.67 18.38 -15.07
CA VAL A 300 6.99 17.49 -16.18
C VAL A 300 6.27 17.95 -17.43
N THR A 301 6.94 17.82 -18.56
CA THR A 301 6.36 17.92 -19.90
C THR A 301 5.56 16.66 -20.22
N LEU A 302 4.68 16.74 -21.22
CA LEU A 302 3.96 15.58 -21.74
C LEU A 302 4.92 14.56 -22.36
N GLU A 303 6.02 15.00 -22.97
CA GLU A 303 7.07 14.12 -23.50
C GLU A 303 7.75 13.27 -22.40
N GLU A 304 8.10 13.88 -21.27
CA GLU A 304 8.68 13.19 -20.12
C GLU A 304 7.69 12.21 -19.49
N LEU A 305 6.41 12.59 -19.41
CA LEU A 305 5.32 11.71 -18.98
C LEU A 305 5.21 10.46 -19.86
N PHE A 306 5.23 10.63 -21.19
CA PHE A 306 5.19 9.48 -22.11
C PHE A 306 6.44 8.61 -22.00
N SER A 307 7.61 9.23 -21.84
CA SER A 307 8.86 8.51 -21.62
C SER A 307 8.81 7.66 -20.34
N TYR A 308 8.21 8.18 -19.27
CA TYR A 308 7.97 7.43 -18.04
C TYR A 308 7.03 6.22 -18.24
N ILE A 309 5.89 6.42 -18.90
CA ILE A 309 4.89 5.36 -19.15
C ILE A 309 5.46 4.22 -20.00
N LYS A 310 6.39 4.52 -20.91
CA LYS A 310 7.05 3.51 -21.75
C LYS A 310 7.99 2.58 -20.98
N GLN A 311 8.46 2.97 -19.79
CA GLN A 311 9.33 2.12 -18.97
C GLN A 311 8.55 0.92 -18.42
N GLU A 312 9.07 -0.31 -18.57
CA GLU A 312 8.36 -1.54 -18.15
C GLU A 312 8.02 -1.56 -16.65
N ALA A 313 8.82 -0.90 -15.81
CA ALA A 313 8.58 -0.77 -14.37
C ALA A 313 7.41 0.16 -14.00
N SER A 314 6.92 0.99 -14.93
CA SER A 314 5.79 1.91 -14.71
C SER A 314 4.43 1.21 -14.78
N LYS A 315 4.35 0.04 -15.45
CA LYS A 315 3.09 -0.72 -15.64
C LYS A 315 2.47 -1.24 -14.34
N VAL A 316 3.21 -1.20 -13.22
CA VAL A 316 2.80 -1.74 -11.91
C VAL A 316 2.69 -0.64 -10.83
N LYS A 317 3.10 0.61 -11.12
CA LYS A 317 3.16 1.69 -10.11
C LYS A 317 2.23 2.85 -10.45
N SER A 318 1.33 3.21 -9.53
CA SER A 318 0.60 4.49 -9.58
C SER A 318 1.53 5.63 -9.13
N CYS A 319 1.66 6.66 -9.96
CA CYS A 319 2.48 7.84 -9.71
C CYS A 319 1.66 9.11 -9.99
N SER A 320 1.94 10.16 -9.23
CA SER A 320 1.34 11.48 -9.40
C SER A 320 2.36 12.42 -10.01
N PHE A 321 1.91 13.28 -10.92
CA PHE A 321 2.74 14.21 -11.67
C PHE A 321 2.06 15.58 -11.66
N GLU A 322 2.86 16.64 -11.72
CA GLU A 322 2.36 17.97 -12.01
C GLU A 322 2.85 18.40 -13.39
N CYS A 323 1.93 18.76 -14.27
CA CYS A 323 2.25 19.28 -15.59
C CYS A 323 1.41 20.54 -15.86
N THR A 324 1.85 21.33 -16.84
CA THR A 324 1.07 22.44 -17.38
C THR A 324 0.76 22.12 -18.83
N ALA A 325 -0.53 21.95 -19.14
CA ALA A 325 -1.02 21.69 -20.49
C ALA A 325 -2.25 22.55 -20.77
N THR A 326 -2.49 22.85 -22.04
CA THR A 326 -3.66 23.58 -22.51
C THR A 326 -4.74 22.58 -22.91
N ILE A 327 -5.99 22.83 -22.52
CA ILE A 327 -7.13 22.03 -22.97
C ILE A 327 -7.42 22.42 -24.42
N ASP A 328 -7.37 21.44 -25.31
CA ASP A 328 -7.69 21.60 -26.73
C ASP A 328 -9.20 21.41 -26.97
N ASP A 329 -9.72 20.24 -26.58
CA ASP A 329 -11.11 19.87 -26.80
C ASP A 329 -11.61 18.85 -25.75
N VAL A 330 -12.93 18.72 -25.64
CA VAL A 330 -13.58 17.63 -24.91
C VAL A 330 -13.79 16.46 -25.88
N VAL A 331 -13.27 15.29 -25.52
CA VAL A 331 -13.33 14.11 -26.40
C VAL A 331 -14.78 13.68 -26.62
N GLN A 332 -15.23 13.80 -27.87
CA GLN A 332 -16.58 13.45 -28.29
C GLN A 332 -16.79 11.92 -28.38
N GLY A 333 -18.05 11.48 -28.34
CA GLY A 333 -18.42 10.06 -28.47
C GLY A 333 -18.15 9.18 -27.24
N SER A 334 -17.55 9.73 -26.17
CA SER A 334 -17.46 9.07 -24.85
C SER A 334 -18.52 9.61 -23.89
N SER A 335 -18.99 8.78 -22.95
CA SER A 335 -19.85 9.25 -21.86
C SER A 335 -19.07 10.22 -20.98
N TRP A 336 -19.61 11.42 -20.76
CA TRP A 336 -19.01 12.49 -19.95
C TRP A 336 -19.32 12.36 -18.45
N TYR A 337 -20.20 11.44 -18.09
CA TYR A 337 -20.50 11.08 -16.71
C TYR A 337 -20.68 9.57 -16.55
N TYR A 338 -20.66 9.12 -15.30
CA TYR A 338 -21.11 7.79 -14.88
C TYR A 338 -22.05 7.93 -13.69
N VAL A 339 -22.97 6.98 -13.56
CA VAL A 339 -23.84 6.93 -12.38
C VAL A 339 -23.07 6.23 -11.26
N SER A 340 -22.86 6.93 -10.16
CA SER A 340 -22.11 6.46 -9.00
C SER A 340 -23.04 6.08 -7.85
N CYS A 341 -22.57 5.23 -6.94
CA CYS A 341 -23.15 5.05 -5.63
C CYS A 341 -22.84 6.27 -4.76
N GLY A 342 -23.87 6.96 -4.27
CA GLY A 342 -23.74 8.12 -3.37
C GLY A 342 -23.21 7.78 -1.96
N GLY A 343 -22.77 6.55 -1.71
CA GLY A 343 -22.05 6.18 -0.48
C GLY A 343 -20.55 6.01 -0.67
N CYS A 344 -20.08 5.62 -1.85
CA CYS A 344 -18.68 5.24 -2.06
C CYS A 344 -18.11 5.63 -3.43
N ASN A 345 -18.86 6.42 -4.20
CA ASN A 345 -18.54 6.90 -5.55
C ASN A 345 -18.21 5.81 -6.58
N SER A 346 -18.41 4.54 -6.25
CA SER A 346 -18.18 3.43 -7.16
C SER A 346 -19.26 3.41 -8.22
N LYS A 347 -18.91 3.04 -9.46
CA LYS A 347 -19.87 2.96 -10.56
C LYS A 347 -21.02 2.01 -10.20
N ALA A 348 -22.24 2.51 -10.25
CA ALA A 348 -23.44 1.73 -10.06
C ALA A 348 -23.65 0.81 -11.28
N VAL A 349 -24.15 -0.40 -11.02
CA VAL A 349 -24.44 -1.40 -12.05
C VAL A 349 -25.95 -1.65 -12.12
N LYS A 350 -26.44 -2.09 -13.27
CA LYS A 350 -27.85 -2.49 -13.40
C LYS A 350 -28.07 -3.82 -12.66
N GLY A 351 -28.97 -3.81 -11.68
CA GLY A 351 -29.56 -4.99 -11.09
C GLY A 351 -30.86 -5.40 -11.78
N PRO A 352 -31.56 -6.41 -11.23
CA PRO A 352 -32.82 -6.92 -11.81
C PRO A 352 -33.93 -5.87 -11.85
N THR A 353 -34.03 -5.03 -10.82
CA THR A 353 -35.12 -4.03 -10.67
C THR A 353 -34.63 -2.63 -10.31
N SER A 354 -33.35 -2.45 -9.94
CA SER A 354 -32.76 -1.19 -9.50
C SER A 354 -31.27 -1.09 -9.84
N LEU A 355 -30.68 0.11 -9.68
CA LEU A 355 -29.23 0.28 -9.73
C LEU A 355 -28.61 -0.19 -8.41
N MET A 356 -27.50 -0.93 -8.50
CA MET A 356 -26.84 -1.56 -7.35
C MET A 356 -25.38 -1.12 -7.26
N CYS A 357 -24.83 -1.15 -6.05
CA CYS A 357 -23.42 -0.92 -5.78
C CYS A 357 -22.72 -2.27 -5.58
N ASN A 358 -21.79 -2.63 -6.46
CA ASN A 358 -21.02 -3.87 -6.33
C ASN A 358 -19.77 -3.71 -5.44
N ASN A 359 -19.56 -2.52 -4.86
CA ASN A 359 -18.45 -2.31 -3.93
C ASN A 359 -18.78 -2.97 -2.60
N LYS A 360 -18.09 -4.08 -2.30
CA LYS A 360 -18.28 -4.87 -1.07
C LYS A 360 -17.96 -4.10 0.22
N LYS A 361 -17.30 -2.95 0.13
CA LYS A 361 -17.04 -2.04 1.27
C LYS A 361 -18.11 -0.97 1.45
N CYS A 362 -19.12 -0.94 0.58
CA CYS A 362 -20.21 0.01 0.69
C CYS A 362 -21.27 -0.54 1.64
N GLU A 363 -21.41 0.07 2.80
CA GLU A 363 -22.35 -0.34 3.85
C GLU A 363 -23.80 0.12 3.57
N LYS A 364 -24.02 0.90 2.51
CA LYS A 364 -25.36 1.38 2.15
C LYS A 364 -26.17 0.25 1.50
N SER A 365 -27.25 -0.14 2.17
CA SER A 365 -28.26 -1.09 1.67
C SER A 365 -29.13 -0.50 0.56
N GLU A 366 -29.41 0.80 0.62
CA GLU A 366 -30.09 1.56 -0.44
C GLU A 366 -29.09 2.44 -1.20
N VAL A 367 -29.00 2.21 -2.51
CA VAL A 367 -28.06 2.90 -3.38
C VAL A 367 -28.74 4.16 -3.93
N THR A 368 -28.47 5.31 -3.32
CA THR A 368 -28.75 6.61 -3.93
C THR A 368 -27.78 6.81 -5.10
N CYS A 369 -28.30 6.93 -6.32
CA CYS A 369 -27.48 7.09 -7.51
C CYS A 369 -27.21 8.56 -7.83
N VAL A 370 -25.93 8.92 -7.95
CA VAL A 370 -25.50 10.31 -8.19
C VAL A 370 -24.66 10.35 -9.48
N PRO A 371 -25.00 11.17 -10.48
CA PRO A 371 -24.15 11.41 -11.64
C PRO A 371 -22.81 12.02 -11.20
N GLN A 372 -21.71 11.41 -11.64
CA GLN A 372 -20.34 11.86 -11.39
C GLN A 372 -19.62 12.03 -12.72
N TYR A 373 -18.83 13.08 -12.86
CA TYR A 373 -18.08 13.32 -14.10
C TYR A 373 -17.07 12.23 -14.39
N LEU A 374 -16.95 11.91 -15.67
CA LEU A 374 -15.93 11.07 -16.31
C LEU A 374 -15.57 11.75 -17.63
N THR A 375 -15.03 12.95 -17.54
CA THR A 375 -14.76 13.77 -18.71
C THR A 375 -13.41 13.39 -19.27
N LYS A 376 -13.36 13.08 -20.56
CA LYS A 376 -12.10 12.93 -21.29
C LYS A 376 -11.81 14.24 -22.01
N ILE A 377 -10.64 14.80 -21.78
CA ILE A 377 -10.19 16.01 -22.46
C ILE A 377 -8.92 15.72 -23.25
N SER A 378 -8.84 16.31 -24.44
CA SER A 378 -7.60 16.43 -25.19
C SER A 378 -6.82 17.61 -24.61
N VAL A 379 -5.55 17.39 -24.31
CA VAL A 379 -4.64 18.43 -23.82
C VAL A 379 -3.37 18.41 -24.65
N TYR A 380 -2.72 19.55 -24.75
CA TYR A 380 -1.43 19.67 -25.43
C TYR A 380 -0.49 20.57 -24.65
N ASP A 381 0.80 20.33 -24.82
CA ASP A 381 1.85 21.27 -24.45
C ASP A 381 2.68 21.65 -25.69
N LYS A 382 3.87 22.22 -25.50
CA LYS A 382 4.72 22.62 -26.63
C LYS A 382 5.28 21.44 -27.42
N SER A 383 5.28 20.24 -26.86
CA SER A 383 5.94 19.04 -27.38
C SER A 383 4.95 18.01 -27.92
N GLU A 384 3.84 17.78 -27.23
CA GLU A 384 3.02 16.58 -27.41
C GLU A 384 1.52 16.86 -27.16
N GLN A 385 0.68 15.89 -27.55
CA GLN A 385 -0.75 15.83 -27.20
C GLN A 385 -1.06 14.60 -26.34
N ALA A 386 -2.00 14.73 -25.40
CA ALA A 386 -2.42 13.66 -24.52
C ALA A 386 -3.94 13.71 -24.26
N VAL A 387 -4.49 12.60 -23.75
CA VAL A 387 -5.88 12.55 -23.28
C VAL A 387 -5.90 12.34 -21.78
N PHE A 388 -6.47 13.30 -21.04
CA PHE A 388 -6.66 13.20 -19.60
C PHE A 388 -8.10 12.79 -19.28
N VAL A 389 -8.24 11.95 -18.24
CA VAL A 389 -9.54 11.57 -17.68
C VAL A 389 -9.73 12.33 -16.37
N ILE A 390 -10.67 13.28 -16.37
CA ILE A 390 -11.04 14.04 -15.19
C ILE A 390 -12.26 13.38 -14.54
N LEU A 391 -12.17 13.12 -13.24
CA LEU A 391 -13.19 12.42 -12.47
C LEU A 391 -13.83 13.34 -11.43
N GLY A 392 -15.15 13.19 -11.23
CA GLY A 392 -15.88 13.76 -10.10
C GLY A 392 -15.75 15.28 -9.97
N ASN A 393 -15.40 15.76 -8.77
CA ASN A 393 -15.38 17.18 -8.42
C ASN A 393 -14.42 18.02 -9.27
N ALA A 394 -13.30 17.46 -9.75
CA ALA A 394 -12.35 18.20 -10.57
C ALA A 394 -12.99 18.71 -11.90
N SER A 395 -13.94 17.96 -12.46
CA SER A 395 -14.70 18.44 -13.63
C SER A 395 -15.75 19.49 -13.26
N LYS A 396 -16.32 19.43 -12.05
CA LYS A 396 -17.23 20.47 -11.56
C LYS A 396 -16.49 21.79 -11.40
N GLU A 397 -15.27 21.76 -10.87
CA GLU A 397 -14.41 22.95 -10.74
C GLU A 397 -14.09 23.55 -12.11
N LEU A 398 -13.78 22.70 -13.10
CA LEU A 398 -13.49 23.14 -14.46
C LEU A 398 -14.72 23.75 -15.17
N THR A 399 -15.90 23.15 -15.00
CA THR A 399 -17.12 23.52 -15.74
C THR A 399 -18.03 24.49 -14.99
N GLY A 400 -17.83 24.66 -13.68
CA GLY A 400 -18.71 25.38 -12.77
C GLY A 400 -20.07 24.69 -12.54
N LYS A 401 -20.29 23.47 -13.04
CA LYS A 401 -21.60 22.80 -13.02
C LYS A 401 -21.51 21.37 -12.49
N HIS A 402 -22.59 20.89 -11.87
CA HIS A 402 -22.73 19.48 -11.52
C HIS A 402 -22.93 18.62 -12.77
N ALA A 403 -22.61 17.33 -12.68
CA ALA A 403 -22.76 16.38 -13.79
C ALA A 403 -24.23 16.05 -14.15
N ALA A 404 -25.19 16.54 -13.36
CA ALA A 404 -26.61 16.28 -13.50
C ALA A 404 -27.33 17.44 -14.17
#